data_AF-A0A956AUR0-F1
#
_entry.id   AF-A0A956AUR0-F1
#
_cell.length_a   1.000
_cell.length_b   1.000
_cell.length_c   1.000
_cell.angle_alpha   90.00
_cell.angle_beta   90.00
_cell.angle_gamma   90.00
#
_symmetry.space_group_name_H-M   'P 1'
#
loop_
_entity.id
_entity.type
_entity.pdbx_description
1 polymer ?
#
loop_
_entity_poly.entity_id
_entity_poly.type
_entity_poly.pdbx_seq_one_letter_code
_entity_poly.pdbx_strand_id
1 'polypeptide(L)'
;DEAVFAATLADAPGARLAAGLPVSASPYAELAVVRAMGEGAATGDPRAFAALRKALGPSADPGLVALAEQAIAAAAAGLDDLDGCQAALAVADKASARPGVAPELRFDILEKRLQISAFLDERGPGRAHLDALEALVPTLHSPFYAARLLLARGEFVAPLDARRAELDLREAERLFAAHGYADWADLAGEAAR
;
A
#
# COMPACT_ATOMS: atom_id res chain seq x y z
N ASP A 1 19.75 34.33 -18.00
CA ASP A 1 20.44 34.35 -16.70
C ASP A 1 20.52 32.91 -16.20
N GLU A 2 21.67 32.28 -16.41
CA GLU A 2 21.91 30.86 -16.09
C GLU A 2 21.75 30.57 -14.59
N ALA A 3 21.95 31.57 -13.73
CA ALA A 3 21.74 31.46 -12.29
C ALA A 3 20.25 31.39 -11.92
N VAL A 4 19.39 32.05 -12.69
CA VAL A 4 17.93 32.01 -12.49
C VAL A 4 17.34 30.68 -12.98
N PHE A 5 17.84 30.14 -14.10
CA PHE A 5 17.43 28.83 -14.62
C PHE A 5 17.88 27.67 -13.72
N ALA A 6 19.09 27.76 -13.13
CA ALA A 6 19.56 26.83 -12.12
C ALA A 6 18.75 26.90 -10.81
N ALA A 7 18.25 28.08 -10.42
CA ALA A 7 17.35 28.24 -9.28
C ALA A 7 15.95 27.63 -9.56
N THR A 8 15.43 27.75 -10.79
CA THR A 8 14.13 27.14 -11.17
C THR A 8 14.19 25.60 -11.23
N LEU A 9 15.37 25.03 -11.53
CA LEU A 9 15.60 23.57 -11.56
C LEU A 9 15.81 22.96 -10.16
N ALA A 10 16.11 23.77 -9.15
CA ALA A 10 16.03 23.35 -7.75
C ALA A 10 14.56 23.22 -7.28
N ASP A 11 13.64 23.98 -7.89
CA ASP A 11 12.22 24.09 -7.51
C ASP A 11 11.26 23.13 -8.24
N ALA A 12 11.76 22.24 -9.10
CA ALA A 12 10.96 21.23 -9.79
C ALA A 12 11.38 19.80 -9.41
N PRO A 13 10.86 19.25 -8.29
CA PRO A 13 11.18 17.90 -7.81
C PRO A 13 11.03 16.81 -8.87
N GLY A 14 10.04 16.93 -9.77
CA GLY A 14 9.83 16.01 -10.89
C GLY A 14 10.97 15.99 -11.92
N ALA A 15 11.64 17.13 -12.15
CA ALA A 15 12.76 17.22 -13.08
C ALA A 15 14.04 16.57 -12.52
N ARG A 16 14.26 16.67 -11.19
CA ARG A 16 15.38 15.99 -10.51
C ARG A 16 15.18 14.47 -10.48
N LEU A 17 13.93 14.02 -10.33
CA LEU A 17 13.54 12.61 -10.40
C LEU A 17 13.75 12.04 -11.81
N ALA A 18 13.29 12.75 -12.85
CA ALA A 18 13.50 12.38 -14.25
C ALA A 18 15.00 12.31 -14.63
N ALA A 19 15.84 13.11 -13.97
CA ALA A 19 17.30 13.09 -14.12
C ALA A 19 18.01 12.00 -13.28
N GLY A 20 17.31 11.31 -12.37
CA GLY A 20 17.87 10.28 -11.51
C GLY A 20 18.87 10.79 -10.48
N LEU A 21 18.67 12.03 -9.99
CA LEU A 21 19.51 12.64 -8.96
C LEU A 21 19.02 12.23 -7.55
N PRO A 22 19.93 12.03 -6.57
CA PRO A 22 19.57 11.68 -5.20
C PRO A 22 18.73 12.80 -4.57
N VAL A 23 17.55 12.42 -4.07
CA VAL A 23 16.70 13.31 -3.27
C VAL A 23 17.07 13.05 -1.82
N SER A 24 17.70 14.02 -1.15
CA SER A 24 17.95 13.92 0.30
C SER A 24 16.63 13.72 1.04
N ALA A 25 16.63 12.97 2.15
CA ALA A 25 15.49 12.68 3.03
C ALA A 25 14.81 13.97 3.54
N SER A 26 13.99 14.55 2.68
CA SER A 26 13.37 15.85 2.80
C SER A 26 11.89 15.68 2.47
N PRO A 27 11.00 16.54 2.98
CA PRO A 27 9.57 16.58 2.58
C PRO A 27 9.32 16.62 1.05
N TYR A 28 10.35 16.87 0.24
CA TYR A 28 10.32 16.76 -1.22
C TYR A 28 10.25 15.32 -1.77
N ALA A 29 10.66 14.30 -0.99
CA ALA A 29 10.52 12.89 -1.37
C ALA A 29 9.07 12.41 -1.21
N GLU A 30 8.37 12.82 -0.15
CA GLU A 30 6.92 12.64 -0.01
C GLU A 30 6.17 13.34 -1.15
N LEU A 31 6.55 14.59 -1.46
CA LEU A 31 5.96 15.33 -2.58
C LEU A 31 6.23 14.65 -3.94
N ALA A 32 7.39 14.02 -4.12
CA ALA A 32 7.72 13.27 -5.32
C ALA A 32 6.96 11.94 -5.41
N VAL A 33 6.72 11.24 -4.29
CA VAL A 33 5.82 10.08 -4.23
C VAL A 33 4.39 10.50 -4.53
N VAL A 34 3.90 11.61 -3.95
CA VAL A 34 2.57 12.16 -4.22
C VAL A 34 2.43 12.61 -5.68
N ARG A 35 3.46 13.23 -6.27
CA ARG A 35 3.46 13.60 -7.70
C ARG A 35 3.60 12.39 -8.62
N ALA A 36 4.41 11.39 -8.29
CA ALA A 36 4.48 10.13 -9.04
C ALA A 36 3.18 9.32 -8.92
N MET A 37 2.49 9.39 -7.78
CA MET A 37 1.13 8.89 -7.61
C MET A 37 0.14 9.69 -8.48
N GLY A 38 0.30 11.00 -8.64
CA GLY A 38 -0.57 11.82 -9.48
C GLY A 38 -0.32 11.65 -11.00
N GLU A 39 0.93 11.59 -11.43
CA GLU A 39 1.35 11.56 -12.85
C GLU A 39 1.57 10.13 -13.37
N GLY A 40 2.14 9.25 -12.54
CA GLY A 40 2.42 7.85 -12.85
C GLY A 40 1.20 6.95 -12.69
N ALA A 41 0.32 7.16 -11.71
CA ALA A 41 -0.93 6.39 -11.64
C ALA A 41 -1.92 6.76 -12.75
N ALA A 42 -1.82 7.99 -13.30
CA ALA A 42 -2.63 8.42 -14.44
C ALA A 42 -2.18 7.83 -15.78
N THR A 43 -0.92 7.37 -15.89
CA THR A 43 -0.32 6.94 -17.16
C THR A 43 0.17 5.49 -17.17
N GLY A 44 0.39 4.90 -15.99
CA GLY A 44 0.95 3.55 -15.85
C GLY A 44 2.33 3.38 -16.51
N ASP A 45 3.10 4.46 -16.73
CA ASP A 45 4.38 4.34 -17.45
C ASP A 45 5.45 3.64 -16.58
N PRO A 46 5.93 2.44 -16.95
CA PRO A 46 6.98 1.73 -16.22
C PRO A 46 8.28 2.54 -16.06
N ARG A 47 8.53 3.51 -16.95
CA ARG A 47 9.70 4.40 -16.89
C ARG A 47 9.60 5.40 -15.74
N ALA A 48 8.41 5.87 -15.40
CA ALA A 48 8.18 6.74 -14.27
C ALA A 48 8.51 6.01 -12.94
N PHE A 49 8.17 4.72 -12.85
CA PHE A 49 8.50 3.90 -11.68
C PHE A 49 9.98 3.54 -11.61
N ALA A 50 10.64 3.26 -12.74
CA ALA A 50 12.09 3.08 -12.77
C ALA A 50 12.84 4.35 -12.33
N ALA A 51 12.36 5.53 -12.75
CA ALA A 51 12.90 6.81 -12.31
C ALA A 51 12.68 7.04 -10.80
N LEU A 52 11.49 6.71 -10.28
CA LEU A 52 11.18 6.77 -8.86
C LEU A 52 12.10 5.85 -8.04
N ARG A 53 12.24 4.58 -8.43
CA ARG A 53 13.17 3.63 -7.76
C ARG A 53 14.62 4.11 -7.82
N LYS A 54 15.06 4.68 -8.94
CA LYS A 54 16.41 5.24 -9.07
C LYS A 54 16.62 6.44 -8.13
N ALA A 55 15.62 7.32 -8.02
CA ALA A 55 15.67 8.48 -7.14
C ALA A 55 15.59 8.11 -5.65
N LEU A 56 14.89 7.02 -5.32
CA LEU A 56 14.77 6.46 -3.97
C LEU A 56 15.86 5.46 -3.60
N GLY A 57 16.60 4.91 -4.56
CA GLY A 57 17.72 4.00 -4.33
C GLY A 57 18.75 4.48 -3.30
N PRO A 58 19.07 5.78 -3.21
CA PRO A 58 19.90 6.34 -2.13
C PRO A 58 19.13 6.78 -0.88
N SER A 59 17.81 6.65 -0.82
CA SER A 59 17.01 7.04 0.35
C SER A 59 17.26 6.11 1.53
N ALA A 60 17.67 6.69 2.65
CA ALA A 60 17.82 5.96 3.91
C ALA A 60 16.48 5.77 4.65
N ASP A 61 15.41 6.41 4.20
CA ASP A 61 14.10 6.39 4.86
C ASP A 61 13.26 5.18 4.39
N PRO A 62 13.03 4.19 5.26
CA PRO A 62 12.23 3.02 4.91
C PRO A 62 10.74 3.31 4.72
N GLY A 63 10.17 4.34 5.34
CA GLY A 63 8.76 4.70 5.15
C GLY A 63 8.52 5.22 3.73
N LEU A 64 9.42 6.05 3.23
CA LEU A 64 9.38 6.54 1.84
C LEU A 64 9.53 5.42 0.81
N VAL A 65 10.44 4.47 1.06
CA VAL A 65 10.59 3.29 0.19
C VAL A 65 9.31 2.46 0.19
N ALA A 66 8.71 2.22 1.36
CA ALA A 66 7.48 1.45 1.47
C ALA A 66 6.30 2.10 0.74
N LEU A 67 6.09 3.41 0.93
CA LEU A 67 5.04 4.17 0.24
C LEU A 67 5.20 4.16 -1.28
N ALA A 68 6.42 4.38 -1.76
CA ALA A 68 6.70 4.40 -3.18
C ALA A 68 6.46 3.03 -3.84
N GLU A 69 6.91 1.95 -3.20
CA GLU A 69 6.71 0.60 -3.73
C GLU A 69 5.25 0.16 -3.64
N GLN A 70 4.49 0.61 -2.63
CA GLN A 70 3.03 0.43 -2.61
C GLN A 70 2.33 1.14 -3.77
N ALA A 71 2.79 2.34 -4.16
CA ALA A 71 2.28 3.05 -5.32
C ALA A 71 2.64 2.36 -6.63
N ILE A 72 3.88 1.86 -6.76
CA ILE A 72 4.30 1.07 -7.92
C ILE A 72 3.47 -0.21 -8.04
N ALA A 73 3.19 -0.89 -6.93
CA ALA A 73 2.33 -2.06 -6.91
C ALA A 73 0.92 -1.76 -7.42
N ALA A 74 0.32 -0.66 -6.96
CA ALA A 74 -1.01 -0.25 -7.40
C ALA A 74 -1.05 0.06 -8.90
N ALA A 75 -0.01 0.69 -9.44
CA ALA A 75 0.07 0.96 -10.86
C ALA A 75 0.32 -0.29 -11.69
N ALA A 76 1.17 -1.22 -11.22
CA ALA A 76 1.38 -2.51 -11.87
C ALA A 76 0.08 -3.31 -11.93
N ALA A 77 -0.72 -3.31 -10.85
CA ALA A 77 -2.05 -3.90 -10.86
C ALA A 77 -2.99 -3.26 -11.90
N GLY A 78 -2.93 -1.94 -12.10
CA GLY A 78 -3.70 -1.24 -13.14
C GLY A 78 -3.24 -1.52 -14.59
N LEU A 79 -2.09 -2.16 -14.77
CA LEU A 79 -1.53 -2.58 -16.07
C LEU A 79 -1.63 -4.10 -16.28
N ASP A 80 -2.33 -4.81 -15.41
CA ASP A 80 -2.36 -6.27 -15.37
C ASP A 80 -0.96 -6.92 -15.22
N ASP A 81 0.02 -6.20 -14.66
CA ASP A 81 1.37 -6.69 -14.36
C ASP A 81 1.43 -7.27 -12.94
N LEU A 82 0.99 -8.52 -12.82
CA LEU A 82 0.96 -9.24 -11.55
C LEU A 82 2.37 -9.44 -10.94
N ASP A 83 3.36 -9.80 -11.76
CA ASP A 83 4.73 -10.03 -11.32
C ASP A 83 5.34 -8.72 -10.76
N GLY A 84 5.13 -7.61 -11.47
CA GLY A 84 5.54 -6.28 -11.02
C GLY A 84 4.85 -5.86 -9.73
N CYS A 85 3.57 -6.17 -9.59
CA CYS A 85 2.81 -5.92 -8.36
C CYS A 85 3.36 -6.70 -7.16
N GLN A 86 3.55 -8.01 -7.31
CA GLN A 86 4.10 -8.87 -6.26
C GLN A 86 5.53 -8.46 -5.87
N ALA A 87 6.37 -8.14 -6.85
CA ALA A 87 7.74 -7.70 -6.62
C ALA A 87 7.78 -6.38 -5.84
N ALA A 88 6.96 -5.39 -6.22
CA ALA A 88 6.88 -4.11 -5.54
C ALA A 88 6.37 -4.27 -4.10
N LEU A 89 5.30 -5.05 -3.87
CA LEU A 89 4.81 -5.32 -2.52
C LEU A 89 5.80 -6.06 -1.63
N ALA A 90 6.70 -6.88 -2.19
CA ALA A 90 7.75 -7.54 -1.41
C ALA A 90 8.80 -6.54 -0.90
N VAL A 91 9.16 -5.55 -1.71
CA VAL A 91 10.05 -4.46 -1.29
C VAL A 91 9.34 -3.57 -0.27
N ALA A 92 8.06 -3.25 -0.50
CA ALA A 92 7.26 -2.42 0.40
C ALA A 92 7.13 -3.06 1.79
N ASP A 93 6.80 -4.36 1.87
CA ASP A 93 6.66 -5.08 3.14
C ASP A 93 7.97 -5.05 3.94
N LYS A 94 9.08 -5.41 3.29
CA LYS A 94 10.42 -5.37 3.91
C LYS A 94 10.80 -3.98 4.44
N ALA A 95 10.44 -2.93 3.70
CA ALA A 95 10.70 -1.55 4.13
C ALA A 95 9.77 -1.14 5.29
N SER A 96 8.49 -1.48 5.22
CA SER A 96 7.49 -1.16 6.25
C SER A 96 7.71 -1.91 7.58
N ALA A 97 8.41 -3.03 7.56
CA ALA A 97 8.77 -3.78 8.76
C ALA A 97 9.92 -3.15 9.58
N ARG A 98 10.55 -2.07 9.09
CA ARG A 98 11.66 -1.43 9.82
C ARG A 98 11.15 -0.58 10.99
N PRO A 99 11.91 -0.48 12.10
CA PRO A 99 11.55 0.39 13.22
C PRO A 99 11.36 1.85 12.79
N GLY A 100 10.34 2.50 13.34
CA GLY A 100 10.05 3.91 13.06
C GLY A 100 9.16 4.16 11.83
N VAL A 101 8.83 3.14 11.05
CA VAL A 101 7.80 3.25 10.00
C VAL A 101 6.41 3.12 10.61
N ALA A 102 5.47 3.93 10.12
CA ALA A 102 4.08 3.90 10.55
C ALA A 102 3.48 2.48 10.40
N PRO A 103 2.98 1.85 11.46
CA PRO A 103 2.43 0.50 11.41
C PRO A 103 1.21 0.39 10.48
N GLU A 104 0.47 1.48 10.28
CA GLU A 104 -0.65 1.60 9.34
C GLU A 104 -0.22 1.27 7.90
N LEU A 105 0.96 1.74 7.50
CA LEU A 105 1.50 1.48 6.16
C LEU A 105 1.75 -0.02 5.95
N ARG A 106 2.27 -0.68 6.98
CA ARG A 106 2.49 -2.13 6.94
C ARG A 106 1.17 -2.90 6.86
N PHE A 107 0.13 -2.42 7.55
CA PHE A 107 -1.21 -3.00 7.44
C PHE A 107 -1.69 -2.96 5.99
N ASP A 108 -1.65 -1.80 5.34
CA ASP A 108 -2.13 -1.63 3.97
C ASP A 108 -1.35 -2.52 2.97
N ILE A 109 -0.05 -2.67 3.17
CA ILE A 109 0.78 -3.56 2.34
C ILE A 109 0.39 -5.03 2.55
N LEU A 110 0.25 -5.47 3.81
CA LEU A 110 -0.11 -6.87 4.13
C LEU A 110 -1.52 -7.22 3.66
N GLU A 111 -2.48 -6.29 3.76
CA GLU A 111 -3.84 -6.48 3.26
C GLU A 111 -3.85 -6.71 1.74
N LYS A 112 -3.14 -5.88 0.98
CA LYS A 112 -2.99 -6.07 -0.47
C LYS A 112 -2.33 -7.40 -0.82
N ARG A 113 -1.31 -7.81 -0.07
CA ARG A 113 -0.66 -9.11 -0.27
C ARG A 113 -1.62 -10.27 0.01
N LEU A 114 -2.45 -10.16 1.05
CA LEU A 114 -3.49 -11.14 1.35
C LEU A 114 -4.50 -11.25 0.21
N GLN A 115 -4.96 -10.12 -0.33
CA GLN A 115 -5.87 -10.07 -1.48
C GLN A 115 -5.27 -10.75 -2.73
N ILE A 116 -3.99 -10.48 -3.02
CA ILE A 116 -3.29 -11.15 -4.14
C ILE A 116 -3.17 -12.65 -3.89
N SER A 117 -2.79 -13.07 -2.69
CA SER A 117 -2.73 -14.50 -2.36
C SER A 117 -4.11 -15.17 -2.44
N ALA A 118 -5.19 -14.46 -2.10
CA ALA A 118 -6.55 -14.96 -2.29
C ALA A 118 -6.88 -15.13 -3.79
N PHE A 119 -6.55 -14.11 -4.60
CA PHE A 119 -6.76 -14.11 -6.04
C PHE A 119 -5.99 -15.25 -6.75
N LEU A 120 -4.77 -15.54 -6.29
CA LEU A 120 -3.91 -16.61 -6.83
C LEU A 120 -4.13 -17.98 -6.19
N ASP A 121 -5.09 -18.11 -5.28
CA ASP A 121 -5.33 -19.33 -4.49
C ASP A 121 -4.10 -19.82 -3.67
N GLU A 122 -3.20 -18.89 -3.31
CA GLU A 122 -2.00 -19.14 -2.53
C GLU A 122 -2.30 -19.19 -1.02
N ARG A 123 -2.81 -20.33 -0.56
CA ARG A 123 -3.27 -20.48 0.84
C ARG A 123 -2.16 -20.35 1.89
N GLY A 124 -0.98 -20.88 1.60
CA GLY A 124 0.18 -20.80 2.52
C GLY A 124 0.63 -19.35 2.74
N PRO A 125 1.04 -18.63 1.68
CA PRO A 125 1.38 -17.21 1.75
C PRO A 125 0.24 -16.34 2.31
N GLY A 126 -1.00 -16.56 1.85
CA GLY A 126 -2.17 -15.84 2.36
C GLY A 126 -2.36 -16.02 3.86
N ARG A 127 -2.20 -17.25 4.38
CA ARG A 127 -2.28 -17.48 5.83
C ARG A 127 -1.20 -16.73 6.60
N ALA A 128 0.03 -16.70 6.11
CA ALA A 128 1.12 -15.96 6.74
C ALA A 128 0.86 -14.44 6.76
N HIS A 129 0.26 -13.89 5.69
CA HIS A 129 -0.14 -12.48 5.64
C HIS A 129 -1.28 -12.18 6.61
N LEU A 130 -2.26 -13.06 6.73
CA LEU A 130 -3.34 -12.94 7.72
C LEU A 130 -2.80 -12.98 9.16
N ASP A 131 -1.93 -13.95 9.49
CA ASP A 131 -1.34 -14.04 10.83
C ASP A 131 -0.53 -12.76 11.18
N ALA A 132 0.15 -12.17 10.19
CA ALA A 132 0.87 -10.91 10.37
C ALA A 132 -0.06 -9.71 10.61
N LEU A 133 -1.22 -9.65 9.94
CA LEU A 133 -2.25 -8.64 10.19
C LEU A 133 -2.86 -8.80 11.59
N GLU A 134 -3.17 -10.04 12.00
CA GLU A 134 -3.72 -10.34 13.33
C GLU A 134 -2.75 -9.93 14.46
N ALA A 135 -1.45 -10.09 14.25
CA ALA A 135 -0.42 -9.64 15.19
C ALA A 135 -0.27 -8.10 15.23
N LEU A 136 -0.49 -7.41 14.10
CA LEU A 136 -0.29 -5.97 13.96
C LEU A 136 -1.46 -5.16 14.53
N VAL A 137 -2.70 -5.57 14.28
CA VAL A 137 -3.92 -4.81 14.62
C VAL A 137 -4.01 -4.38 16.09
N PRO A 138 -3.65 -5.22 17.09
CA PRO A 138 -3.66 -4.80 18.48
C PRO A 138 -2.77 -3.58 18.78
N THR A 139 -1.72 -3.36 17.97
CA THR A 139 -0.79 -2.22 18.13
C THR A 139 -1.29 -0.92 17.52
N LEU A 140 -2.27 -0.98 16.61
CA LEU A 140 -2.83 0.19 15.93
C LEU A 140 -3.88 0.92 16.78
N HIS A 141 -4.40 0.27 17.82
CA HIS A 141 -5.39 0.83 18.76
C HIS A 141 -6.58 1.54 18.07
N SER A 142 -6.99 1.02 16.91
CA SER A 142 -7.97 1.68 16.05
C SER A 142 -9.08 0.71 15.66
N PRO A 143 -10.35 1.06 15.93
CA PRO A 143 -11.49 0.24 15.53
C PRO A 143 -11.60 0.11 14.01
N PHE A 144 -11.08 1.08 13.25
CA PHE A 144 -11.05 1.02 11.79
C PHE A 144 -10.19 -0.15 11.29
N TYR A 145 -8.97 -0.29 11.81
CA TYR A 145 -8.08 -1.39 11.41
C TYR A 145 -8.54 -2.75 11.96
N ALA A 146 -9.20 -2.77 13.12
CA ALA A 146 -9.84 -3.98 13.62
C ALA A 146 -10.98 -4.45 12.69
N ALA A 147 -11.80 -3.53 12.17
CA ALA A 147 -12.85 -3.84 11.21
C ALA A 147 -12.28 -4.28 9.85
N ARG A 148 -11.24 -3.61 9.35
CA ARG A 148 -10.56 -4.02 8.10
C ARG A 148 -9.93 -5.41 8.18
N LEU A 149 -9.35 -5.79 9.32
CA LEU A 149 -8.87 -7.17 9.52
C LEU A 149 -10.01 -8.19 9.38
N LEU A 150 -11.17 -7.91 9.98
CA LEU A 150 -12.31 -8.81 9.90
C LEU A 150 -12.83 -8.92 8.46
N LEU A 151 -12.90 -7.81 7.73
CA LEU A 151 -13.24 -7.78 6.32
C LEU A 151 -12.27 -8.65 5.50
N ALA A 152 -10.97 -8.37 5.59
CA ALA A 152 -9.94 -9.09 4.85
C ALA A 152 -9.88 -10.59 5.21
N ARG A 153 -10.09 -10.95 6.49
CA ARG A 153 -10.18 -12.34 6.92
C ARG A 153 -11.42 -13.03 6.35
N GLY A 154 -12.57 -12.36 6.39
CA GLY A 154 -13.82 -12.87 5.84
C GLY A 154 -13.68 -13.21 4.36
N GLU A 155 -13.16 -12.28 3.56
CA GLU A 155 -12.91 -12.48 2.13
C GLU A 155 -11.94 -13.64 1.86
N PHE A 156 -10.83 -13.72 2.60
CA PHE A 156 -9.84 -14.78 2.41
C PHE A 156 -10.37 -16.18 2.78
N VAL A 157 -11.19 -16.27 3.84
CA VAL A 157 -11.71 -17.53 4.39
C VAL A 157 -12.98 -17.99 3.68
N ALA A 158 -13.72 -17.11 3.00
CA ALA A 158 -14.99 -17.44 2.35
C ALA A 158 -14.98 -18.73 1.49
N PRO A 159 -13.93 -19.00 0.67
CA PRO A 159 -13.86 -20.23 -0.11
C PRO A 159 -13.70 -21.52 0.73
N LEU A 160 -13.28 -21.39 2.00
CA LEU A 160 -12.95 -22.51 2.90
C LEU A 160 -14.04 -22.75 3.94
N ASP A 161 -14.58 -21.68 4.51
CA ASP A 161 -15.62 -21.71 5.54
C ASP A 161 -16.52 -20.49 5.40
N ALA A 162 -17.57 -20.64 4.60
CA ALA A 162 -18.53 -19.56 4.31
C ALA A 162 -19.23 -19.06 5.58
N ARG A 163 -19.51 -19.93 6.55
CA ARG A 163 -20.17 -19.53 7.79
C ARG A 163 -19.23 -18.69 8.65
N ARG A 164 -17.95 -19.06 8.73
CA ARG A 164 -16.95 -18.26 9.45
C ARG A 164 -16.76 -16.91 8.77
N ALA A 165 -16.66 -16.90 7.45
CA ALA A 165 -16.52 -15.68 6.68
C ALA A 165 -17.69 -14.73 6.92
N GLU A 166 -18.93 -15.21 6.85
CA GLU A 166 -20.12 -14.40 7.11
C GLU A 166 -20.11 -13.77 8.53
N LEU A 167 -19.68 -14.52 9.55
CA LEU A 167 -19.56 -13.98 10.90
C LEU A 167 -18.53 -12.86 11.00
N ASP A 168 -17.37 -13.01 10.34
CA ASP A 168 -16.33 -12.00 10.32
C ASP A 168 -16.79 -10.75 9.54
N LEU A 169 -17.44 -10.91 8.39
CA LEU A 169 -17.94 -9.80 7.57
C LEU A 169 -19.05 -9.00 8.26
N ARG A 170 -20.01 -9.68 8.91
CA ARG A 170 -21.06 -9.00 9.70
C ARG A 170 -20.50 -8.25 10.91
N GLU A 171 -19.46 -8.79 11.55
CA GLU A 171 -18.79 -8.09 12.65
C GLU A 171 -18.00 -6.89 12.14
N ALA A 172 -17.38 -6.98 10.95
CA ALA A 172 -16.75 -5.84 10.28
C ALA A 172 -17.77 -4.73 9.99
N GLU A 173 -18.90 -5.07 9.37
CA GLU A 173 -20.02 -4.14 9.10
C GLU A 173 -20.46 -3.43 10.38
N ARG A 174 -20.74 -4.20 11.44
CA ARG A 174 -21.18 -3.67 12.73
C ARG A 174 -20.16 -2.69 13.32
N LEU A 175 -18.87 -3.02 13.25
CA LEU A 175 -17.80 -2.20 13.80
C LEU A 175 -17.60 -0.92 12.98
N PHE A 176 -17.64 -0.99 11.65
CA PHE A 176 -17.60 0.20 10.80
C PHE A 176 -18.78 1.14 11.07
N ALA A 177 -19.99 0.59 11.15
CA ALA A 177 -21.21 1.38 11.42
C ALA A 177 -21.17 2.06 12.79
N ALA A 178 -20.72 1.34 13.83
CA ALA A 178 -20.61 1.87 15.19
C ALA A 178 -19.64 3.06 15.32
N HIS A 179 -18.68 3.18 14.40
CA HIS A 179 -17.66 4.22 14.41
C HIS A 179 -17.82 5.26 13.27
N GLY A 180 -18.94 5.22 12.53
CA GLY A 180 -19.28 6.26 11.55
C GLY A 180 -18.62 6.09 10.18
N TYR A 181 -18.12 4.88 9.84
CA TYR A 181 -17.54 4.57 8.53
C TYR A 181 -18.59 3.97 7.59
N ALA A 182 -19.57 4.78 7.15
CA ALA A 182 -20.73 4.29 6.39
C ALA A 182 -20.35 3.52 5.11
N ASP A 183 -19.47 4.09 4.26
CA ASP A 183 -19.04 3.45 3.02
C ASP A 183 -18.38 2.07 3.25
N TRP A 184 -17.64 1.93 4.35
CA TRP A 184 -17.00 0.67 4.73
C TRP A 184 -17.97 -0.33 5.35
N ALA A 185 -18.97 0.15 6.07
CA ALA A 185 -20.05 -0.70 6.58
C ALA A 185 -20.85 -1.30 5.42
N ASP A 186 -21.21 -0.48 4.43
CA ASP A 186 -21.92 -0.92 3.23
C ASP A 186 -21.09 -1.96 2.46
N LEU A 187 -19.78 -1.70 2.25
CA LEU A 187 -18.87 -2.66 1.62
C LEU A 187 -18.85 -4.03 2.33
N ALA A 188 -18.71 -4.03 3.66
CA ALA A 188 -18.69 -5.27 4.44
C ALA A 188 -20.05 -5.99 4.42
N GLY A 189 -21.15 -5.23 4.48
CA GLY A 189 -22.51 -5.76 4.40
C GLY A 189 -22.90 -6.28 3.01
N GLU A 190 -22.27 -5.79 1.94
CA GLU A 190 -22.37 -6.37 0.59
C GLU A 190 -21.60 -7.67 0.49
N ALA A 191 -20.37 -7.72 1.02
CA ALA A 191 -19.55 -8.93 1.02
C ALA A 191 -20.17 -10.10 1.81
N ALA A 192 -21.01 -9.81 2.81
CA ALA A 192 -21.66 -10.81 3.66
C ALA A 192 -22.89 -11.50 3.03
N ARG A 193 -23.39 -11.05 1.87
CA ARG A 193 -24.61 -11.56 1.22
C ARG A 193 -24.32 -12.61 0.15
#